data_AF-A0AAD3DQJ8-F1
#
_entry.id   AF-A0AAD3DQJ8-F1
#
_cell.length_a   1.000
_cell.length_b   1.000
_cell.length_c   1.000
_cell.angle_alpha   90.00
_cell.angle_beta   90.00
_cell.angle_gamma   90.00
#
_symmetry.space_group_name_H-M   'P 1'
#
loop_
_entity.id
_entity.type
_entity.pdbx_description
1 polymer ?
#
loop_
_entity_poly.entity_id
_entity_poly.type
_entity_poly.pdbx_seq_one_letter_code
_entity_poly.pdbx_strand_id
1 'polypeptide(L)'
;TPDPARLAQEYQLFKTFTEVARLVESKGLQPMVQVRFRQTTFREPGGEQEVGRRAVLEEEVQMLLEYAYDTSTRLSHGLWRQEHPADAIEFPYAVLKVQRPYPDDESPPAWLLELLREGLVRPISDFSKFLHACAGLLPDMVRAVPQWIDDEAVQKSLYANVVANEDLQALLLSGHNVVAELEEGTLEQTAAAARGR
;
A
#
# COMPACT_ATOMS: atom_id res chain seq x y z
N THR A 1 -6.47 43.26 -5.41
CA THR A 1 -5.29 42.68 -4.73
C THR A 1 -5.46 41.18 -4.68
N PRO A 2 -4.46 40.37 -5.03
CA PRO A 2 -4.56 38.91 -4.94
C PRO A 2 -4.84 38.47 -3.49
N ASP A 3 -5.62 37.41 -3.34
CA ASP A 3 -5.97 36.82 -2.05
C ASP A 3 -4.71 36.24 -1.36
N PRO A 4 -4.35 36.71 -0.14
CA PRO A 4 -3.16 36.23 0.55
C PRO A 4 -3.19 34.72 0.85
N ALA A 5 -4.36 34.12 1.08
CA ALA A 5 -4.47 32.68 1.35
C ALA A 5 -4.12 31.85 0.10
N ARG A 6 -4.63 32.30 -1.06
CA ARG A 6 -4.30 31.71 -2.36
C ARG A 6 -2.81 31.82 -2.67
N LEU A 7 -2.20 32.99 -2.46
CA LEU A 7 -0.77 33.18 -2.67
C LEU A 7 0.08 32.25 -1.79
N ALA A 8 -0.31 32.06 -0.54
CA ALA A 8 0.37 31.12 0.36
C ALA A 8 0.27 29.67 -0.15
N GLN A 9 -0.91 29.26 -0.64
CA GLN A 9 -1.10 27.92 -1.23
C GLN A 9 -0.24 27.72 -2.48
N GLU A 10 -0.24 28.70 -3.40
CA GLU A 10 0.58 28.67 -4.62
C GLU A 10 2.08 28.58 -4.28
N TYR A 11 2.53 29.33 -3.27
CA TYR A 11 3.91 29.25 -2.79
C TYR A 11 4.26 27.87 -2.23
N GLN A 12 3.40 27.25 -1.42
CA GLN A 12 3.64 25.91 -0.88
C GLN A 12 3.69 24.84 -1.97
N LEU A 13 2.83 24.93 -2.98
CA LEU A 13 2.86 24.05 -4.13
C LEU A 13 4.17 24.21 -4.91
N PHE A 14 4.59 25.44 -5.18
CA PHE A 14 5.84 25.73 -5.89
C PHE A 14 7.07 25.21 -5.14
N LYS A 15 7.10 25.44 -3.82
CA LYS A 15 8.16 24.92 -2.94
C LYS A 15 8.22 23.38 -3.02
N THR A 16 7.09 22.71 -2.81
CA THR A 16 7.00 21.25 -2.85
C THR A 16 7.42 20.68 -4.20
N PHE A 17 6.95 21.27 -5.29
CA PHE A 17 7.34 20.88 -6.65
C PHE A 17 8.86 21.01 -6.85
N THR A 18 9.44 22.13 -6.44
CA THR A 18 10.89 22.38 -6.57
C THR A 18 11.71 21.38 -5.77
N GLU A 19 11.27 21.04 -4.55
CA GLU A 19 11.92 20.05 -3.70
C GLU A 19 11.89 18.66 -4.33
N VAL A 20 10.72 18.22 -4.85
CA VAL A 20 10.57 16.93 -5.52
C VAL A 20 11.42 16.88 -6.80
N ALA A 21 11.38 17.92 -7.64
CA ALA A 21 12.17 17.97 -8.87
C ALA A 21 13.67 17.86 -8.59
N ARG A 22 14.17 18.59 -7.58
CA ARG A 22 15.57 18.51 -7.15
C ARG A 22 15.94 17.12 -6.62
N LEU A 23 15.05 16.46 -5.89
CA LEU A 23 15.28 15.09 -5.40
C LEU A 23 15.37 14.10 -6.56
N VAL A 24 14.48 14.22 -7.56
CA VAL A 24 14.50 13.38 -8.76
C VAL A 24 15.81 13.54 -9.51
N GLU A 25 16.24 14.77 -9.78
CA GLU A 25 17.50 15.03 -10.49
C GLU A 25 18.73 14.61 -9.67
N SER A 26 18.85 15.07 -8.43
CA SER A 26 20.06 14.85 -7.62
C SER A 26 20.31 13.39 -7.27
N LYS A 27 19.25 12.58 -7.14
CA LYS A 27 19.35 11.14 -6.85
C LYS A 27 19.19 10.26 -8.09
N GLY A 28 18.97 10.84 -9.27
CA GLY A 28 18.70 10.08 -10.49
C GLY A 28 17.48 9.16 -10.36
N LEU A 29 16.41 9.63 -9.70
CA LEU A 29 15.21 8.82 -9.50
C LEU A 29 14.50 8.61 -10.83
N GLN A 30 14.02 7.39 -11.04
CA GLN A 30 13.27 7.01 -12.22
C GLN A 30 12.10 6.09 -11.81
N PRO A 31 11.09 5.92 -12.68
CA PRO A 31 10.03 4.94 -12.46
C PRO A 31 10.62 3.52 -12.32
N MET A 32 10.32 2.84 -11.20
CA MET A 32 10.85 1.51 -10.89
C MET A 32 9.77 0.44 -10.83
N VAL A 33 8.69 0.73 -10.09
CA VAL A 33 7.52 -0.14 -9.95
C VAL A 33 6.27 0.71 -10.06
N GLN A 34 5.20 0.12 -10.57
CA GLN A 34 3.85 0.69 -10.57
C GLN A 34 2.95 -0.17 -9.68
N VAL A 35 2.05 0.45 -8.93
CA VAL A 35 1.03 -0.26 -8.15
C VAL A 35 -0.35 0.18 -8.63
N ARG A 36 -1.23 -0.79 -8.90
CA ARG A 36 -2.63 -0.60 -9.31
C ARG A 36 -3.53 -1.29 -8.30
N PHE A 37 -4.67 -0.68 -7.99
CA PHE A 37 -5.66 -1.24 -7.08
C PHE A 37 -7.00 -0.52 -7.25
N ARG A 38 -8.09 -1.19 -6.89
CA ARG A 38 -9.43 -0.60 -6.80
C ARG A 38 -9.66 -0.13 -5.36
N GLN A 39 -9.97 1.15 -5.18
CA GLN A 39 -10.15 1.75 -3.86
C GLN A 39 -11.62 2.06 -3.55
N THR A 40 -12.12 1.53 -2.43
CA THR A 40 -13.41 1.86 -1.84
C THR A 40 -13.18 2.62 -0.53
N THR A 41 -13.82 3.77 -0.34
CA THR A 41 -13.71 4.54 0.91
C THR A 41 -15.04 4.55 1.64
N PHE A 42 -15.03 4.09 2.88
CA PHE A 42 -16.17 4.11 3.81
C PHE A 42 -16.05 5.34 4.68
N ARG A 43 -17.12 6.14 4.76
CA ARG A 43 -17.23 7.32 5.63
C ARG A 43 -18.65 7.41 6.16
N GLU A 44 -18.79 7.78 7.43
CA GLU A 44 -20.10 8.10 7.98
C GLU A 44 -20.57 9.49 7.51
N PRO A 45 -21.84 9.66 7.13
CA PRO A 45 -22.40 10.97 6.84
C PRO A 45 -22.62 11.74 8.15
N GLY A 46 -21.89 12.84 8.41
CA GLY A 46 -22.12 13.66 9.61
C GLY A 46 -21.02 14.65 10.04
N GLY A 47 -19.79 14.53 9.54
CA GLY A 47 -18.72 15.50 9.78
C GLY A 47 -17.36 14.87 10.11
N GLU A 48 -16.29 15.64 9.92
CA GLU A 48 -14.88 15.24 10.08
C GLU A 48 -14.45 14.98 11.54
N GLN A 49 -15.37 15.09 12.51
CA GLN A 49 -15.06 15.14 13.95
C GLN A 49 -15.30 13.83 14.70
N GLU A 50 -15.67 12.74 14.04
CA GLU A 50 -15.72 11.45 14.73
C GLU A 50 -14.58 10.50 14.35
N VAL A 51 -13.85 10.23 15.41
CA VAL A 51 -12.75 9.30 15.57
C VAL A 51 -13.09 7.90 15.02
N GLY A 52 -12.29 7.35 14.10
CA GLY A 52 -12.31 5.96 13.67
C GLY A 52 -13.29 5.64 12.55
N ARG A 53 -13.85 6.66 11.89
CA ARG A 53 -14.97 6.53 10.93
C ARG A 53 -14.60 6.55 9.46
N ARG A 54 -13.31 6.55 9.13
CA ARG A 54 -12.86 6.42 7.74
C ARG A 54 -12.02 5.17 7.58
N ALA A 55 -12.54 4.26 6.77
CA ALA A 55 -11.82 3.09 6.31
C ALA A 55 -11.64 3.15 4.80
N VAL A 56 -10.53 2.65 4.31
CA VAL A 56 -10.22 2.53 2.89
C VAL A 56 -9.92 1.06 2.62
N LEU A 57 -10.68 0.44 1.73
CA LEU A 57 -10.43 -0.91 1.25
C LEU A 57 -9.81 -0.82 -0.15
N GLU A 58 -8.65 -1.43 -0.32
CA GLU A 58 -7.94 -1.54 -1.59
C GLU A 58 -7.96 -3.00 -2.03
N GLU A 59 -8.61 -3.28 -3.15
CA GLU A 59 -8.80 -4.60 -3.73
C GLU A 59 -8.01 -4.71 -5.04
N GLU A 60 -7.80 -5.93 -5.54
CA GLU A 60 -7.12 -6.17 -6.83
C GLU A 60 -5.75 -5.47 -6.88
N VAL A 61 -4.97 -5.65 -5.80
CA VAL A 61 -3.68 -4.98 -5.63
C VAL A 61 -2.63 -5.66 -6.51
N GLN A 62 -2.34 -5.04 -7.63
CA GLN A 62 -1.37 -5.50 -8.62
C GLN A 62 -0.12 -4.61 -8.57
N MET A 63 1.06 -5.21 -8.61
CA MET A 63 2.33 -4.51 -8.80
C MET A 63 2.94 -4.89 -10.14
N LEU A 64 3.55 -3.90 -10.81
CA LEU A 64 4.06 -4.02 -12.17
C LEU A 64 5.50 -3.52 -12.24
N LEU A 65 6.33 -4.22 -13.00
CA LEU A 65 7.71 -3.81 -13.23
C LEU A 65 7.75 -2.65 -14.23
N GLU A 66 8.18 -1.49 -13.75
CA GLU A 66 8.21 -0.24 -14.51
C GLU A 66 9.65 0.15 -14.92
N TYR A 67 10.66 -0.41 -14.25
CA TYR A 67 12.05 -0.32 -14.67
C TYR A 67 12.32 -1.18 -15.91
N ALA A 68 13.00 -0.61 -16.90
CA ALA A 68 13.43 -1.29 -18.11
C ALA A 68 14.75 -0.69 -18.62
N TYR A 69 15.40 -1.38 -19.57
CA TYR A 69 16.65 -0.91 -20.18
C TYR A 69 16.50 0.43 -20.91
N ASP A 70 15.34 0.67 -21.52
CA ASP A 70 15.04 1.88 -22.29
C ASP A 70 14.50 3.04 -21.44
N THR A 71 14.38 2.90 -20.12
CA THR A 71 13.72 3.89 -19.25
C THR A 71 14.26 5.30 -19.47
N SER A 72 15.58 5.50 -19.59
CA SER A 72 16.15 6.84 -19.83
C SER A 72 15.72 7.43 -21.18
N THR A 73 15.73 6.64 -22.25
CA THR A 73 15.27 7.06 -23.58
C THR A 73 13.79 7.37 -23.56
N ARG A 74 12.98 6.50 -22.95
CA ARG A 74 11.53 6.66 -22.79
C ARG A 74 11.18 7.96 -22.06
N LEU A 75 11.87 8.25 -20.94
CA LEU A 75 11.72 9.51 -20.19
C LEU A 75 12.09 10.73 -21.03
N SER A 76 13.13 10.65 -21.87
CA SER A 76 13.51 11.77 -22.77
C SER A 76 12.44 12.09 -23.82
N HIS A 77 11.58 11.13 -24.15
CA HIS A 77 10.41 11.30 -25.00
C HIS A 77 9.15 11.73 -24.24
N GLY A 78 9.25 12.02 -22.94
CA GLY A 78 8.13 12.44 -22.10
C GLY A 78 7.23 11.28 -21.65
N LEU A 79 7.63 10.04 -21.88
CA LEU A 79 6.90 8.85 -21.47
C LEU A 79 7.39 8.42 -20.08
N TRP A 80 6.59 8.71 -19.04
CA TRP A 80 6.96 8.40 -17.65
C TRP A 80 6.46 7.05 -17.15
N ARG A 81 5.65 6.35 -17.95
CA ARG A 81 5.10 5.01 -17.64
C ARG A 81 5.28 4.04 -18.81
N GLN A 82 5.39 2.74 -18.55
CA GLN A 82 5.35 1.71 -19.59
C GLN A 82 3.91 1.47 -20.01
N GLU A 83 3.70 1.19 -21.31
CA GLU A 83 2.39 0.74 -21.79
C GLU A 83 2.18 -0.75 -21.51
N HIS A 84 3.24 -1.53 -21.64
CA HIS A 84 3.25 -2.99 -21.44
C HIS A 84 4.39 -3.40 -20.50
N PRO A 85 4.17 -3.30 -19.18
CA PRO A 85 5.12 -3.79 -18.18
C PRO A 85 5.52 -5.23 -18.46
N ALA A 86 6.82 -5.52 -18.34
CA ALA A 86 7.36 -6.84 -18.67
C ALA A 86 6.96 -7.93 -17.66
N ASP A 87 6.71 -7.53 -16.41
CA ASP A 87 6.38 -8.45 -15.32
C ASP A 87 5.36 -7.84 -14.35
N ALA A 88 4.60 -8.70 -13.70
CA ALA A 88 3.49 -8.35 -12.81
C ALA A 88 3.38 -9.36 -11.66
N ILE A 89 3.07 -8.86 -10.47
CA ILE A 89 2.71 -9.69 -9.31
C ILE A 89 1.38 -9.24 -8.73
N GLU A 90 0.54 -10.19 -8.37
CA GLU A 90 -0.71 -9.95 -7.64
C GLU A 90 -0.49 -10.11 -6.13
N PHE A 91 -0.98 -9.17 -5.34
CA PHE A 91 -0.99 -9.32 -3.90
C PHE A 91 -2.20 -10.20 -3.49
N PRO A 92 -2.00 -11.26 -2.70
CA PRO A 92 -3.05 -12.27 -2.45
C PRO A 92 -4.14 -11.82 -1.45
N TYR A 93 -4.16 -10.53 -1.09
CA TYR A 93 -5.06 -9.96 -0.10
C TYR A 93 -5.64 -8.63 -0.57
N ALA A 94 -6.86 -8.31 -0.12
CA ALA A 94 -7.29 -6.92 -0.06
C ALA A 94 -6.66 -6.23 1.17
N VAL A 95 -6.42 -4.91 1.07
CA VAL A 95 -5.81 -4.10 2.13
C VAL A 95 -6.85 -3.15 2.71
N LEU A 96 -7.19 -3.35 3.98
CA LEU A 96 -8.04 -2.45 4.76
C LEU A 96 -7.17 -1.48 5.56
N LYS A 97 -7.25 -0.20 5.24
CA LYS A 97 -6.62 0.88 6.00
C LYS A 97 -7.66 1.58 6.85
N VAL A 98 -7.47 1.58 8.15
CA VAL A 98 -8.34 2.30 9.08
C VAL A 98 -7.64 3.61 9.45
N GLN A 99 -8.21 4.74 9.05
CA GLN A 99 -7.61 6.05 9.35
C GLN A 99 -7.91 6.41 10.81
N ARG A 100 -6.84 6.69 11.58
CA ARG A 100 -6.93 7.28 12.91
C ARG A 100 -7.60 8.65 12.84
N PRO A 101 -8.47 8.92 13.80
CA PRO A 101 -8.28 10.07 14.67
C PRO A 101 -8.41 9.68 16.15
N TYR A 102 -8.20 8.42 16.56
CA TYR A 102 -8.25 8.10 18.00
C TYR A 102 -6.97 8.56 18.69
N PRO A 103 -7.05 9.25 19.85
CA PRO A 103 -5.89 9.58 20.67
C PRO A 103 -5.06 8.34 20.97
N ASP A 104 -3.76 8.51 21.22
CA ASP A 104 -2.83 7.39 21.45
C ASP A 104 -3.24 6.45 22.61
N ASP A 105 -4.10 6.94 23.51
CA ASP A 105 -4.59 6.21 24.68
C ASP A 105 -5.95 5.50 24.46
N GLU A 106 -6.55 5.55 23.27
CA GLU A 106 -7.86 4.98 23.00
C GLU A 106 -7.79 3.69 22.15
N SER A 107 -8.62 2.71 22.51
CA SER A 107 -8.71 1.41 21.84
C SER A 107 -9.26 1.54 20.41
N PRO A 108 -8.95 0.60 19.50
CA PRO A 108 -9.51 0.61 18.15
C PRO A 108 -11.05 0.59 18.15
N PRO A 109 -11.70 1.10 17.09
CA PRO A 109 -13.16 1.09 16.99
C PRO A 109 -13.75 -0.31 17.18
N ALA A 110 -14.88 -0.42 17.87
CA ALA A 110 -15.52 -1.70 18.20
C ALA A 110 -15.77 -2.59 16.98
N TRP A 111 -16.22 -2.01 15.86
CA TRP A 111 -16.45 -2.73 14.61
C TRP A 111 -15.17 -3.40 14.07
N LEU A 112 -14.00 -2.76 14.23
CA LEU A 112 -12.73 -3.31 13.79
C LEU A 112 -12.30 -4.48 14.69
N LEU A 113 -12.50 -4.34 16.00
CA LEU A 113 -12.25 -5.42 16.96
C LEU A 113 -13.13 -6.64 16.69
N GLU A 114 -14.38 -6.43 16.30
CA GLU A 114 -15.28 -7.53 15.89
C GLU A 114 -14.76 -8.21 14.61
N LEU A 115 -14.38 -7.47 13.57
CA LEU A 115 -13.83 -8.06 12.34
C LEU A 115 -12.56 -8.89 12.61
N LEU A 116 -11.68 -8.40 13.49
CA LEU A 116 -10.49 -9.12 13.94
C LEU A 116 -10.86 -10.42 14.68
N ARG A 117 -11.85 -10.34 15.60
CA ARG A 117 -12.30 -11.47 16.40
C ARG A 117 -12.95 -12.56 15.56
N GLU A 118 -13.73 -12.18 14.55
CA GLU A 118 -14.37 -13.13 13.62
C GLU A 118 -13.38 -13.70 12.59
N GLY A 119 -12.12 -13.23 12.58
CA GLY A 119 -11.08 -13.73 11.67
C GLY A 119 -11.25 -13.26 10.22
N LEU A 120 -12.08 -12.23 9.99
CA LEU A 120 -12.34 -11.68 8.65
C LEU A 120 -11.19 -10.80 8.16
N VAL A 121 -10.41 -10.24 9.09
CA VAL A 121 -9.23 -9.43 8.80
C VAL A 121 -8.04 -9.91 9.61
N ARG A 122 -6.86 -9.94 8.98
CA ARG A 122 -5.59 -10.21 9.66
C ARG A 122 -4.81 -8.93 9.86
N PRO A 123 -4.36 -8.61 11.07
CA PRO A 123 -3.63 -7.37 11.28
C PRO A 123 -2.21 -7.49 10.72
N ILE A 124 -1.70 -6.41 10.13
CA ILE A 124 -0.34 -6.32 9.58
C ILE A 124 0.27 -4.96 9.93
N SER A 125 1.54 -4.94 10.38
CA SER A 125 2.29 -3.72 10.68
C SER A 125 3.10 -3.25 9.48
N ASP A 126 3.17 -1.91 9.34
CA ASP A 126 4.04 -1.19 8.41
C ASP A 126 3.94 -1.66 6.95
N PHE A 127 2.76 -2.16 6.57
CA PHE A 127 2.55 -2.71 5.25
C PHE A 127 2.81 -1.65 4.18
N SER A 128 3.65 -1.99 3.21
CA SER A 128 3.98 -1.09 2.12
C SER A 128 3.88 -1.82 0.79
N LYS A 129 2.93 -1.40 -0.04
CA LYS A 129 2.81 -1.89 -1.43
C LYS A 129 4.09 -1.66 -2.22
N PHE A 130 4.79 -0.55 -1.95
CA PHE A 130 6.07 -0.24 -2.60
C PHE A 130 7.15 -1.24 -2.18
N LEU A 131 7.30 -1.51 -0.88
CA LEU A 131 8.30 -2.48 -0.41
C LEU A 131 7.99 -3.89 -0.89
N HIS A 132 6.70 -4.28 -0.90
CA HIS A 132 6.27 -5.56 -1.47
C HIS A 132 6.59 -5.65 -2.97
N ALA A 133 6.28 -4.62 -3.75
CA ALA A 133 6.62 -4.55 -5.18
C ALA A 133 8.12 -4.71 -5.42
N CYS A 134 8.96 -3.98 -4.66
CA CYS A 134 10.40 -4.07 -4.80
C CYS A 134 10.93 -5.46 -4.44
N ALA A 135 10.44 -6.07 -3.36
CA ALA A 135 10.86 -7.41 -2.96
C ALA A 135 10.50 -8.49 -3.99
N GLY A 136 9.33 -8.36 -4.64
CA GLY A 136 8.86 -9.35 -5.62
C GLY A 136 9.40 -9.13 -7.05
N LEU A 137 9.46 -7.88 -7.52
CA LEU A 137 9.80 -7.55 -8.92
C LEU A 137 11.26 -7.15 -9.13
N LEU A 138 11.98 -6.80 -8.06
CA LEU A 138 13.38 -6.34 -8.11
C LEU A 138 14.27 -7.13 -7.13
N PRO A 139 14.20 -8.48 -7.10
CA PRO A 139 14.88 -9.29 -6.07
C PRO A 139 16.40 -9.09 -6.07
N ASP A 140 17.02 -8.84 -7.22
CA ASP A 140 18.47 -8.63 -7.35
C ASP A 140 18.94 -7.24 -6.86
N MET A 141 18.01 -6.29 -6.70
CA MET A 141 18.32 -4.92 -6.26
C MET A 141 18.05 -4.69 -4.76
N VAL A 142 17.32 -5.61 -4.12
CA VAL A 142 16.87 -5.48 -2.74
C VAL A 142 17.72 -6.38 -1.83
N ARG A 143 18.19 -5.84 -0.70
CA ARG A 143 19.03 -6.56 0.29
C ARG A 143 18.31 -6.99 1.56
N ALA A 144 17.07 -6.52 1.74
CA ALA A 144 16.24 -6.83 2.90
C ALA A 144 14.79 -6.91 2.45
N VAL A 145 14.07 -7.91 2.94
CA VAL A 145 12.66 -8.14 2.60
C VAL A 145 11.76 -7.74 3.77
N PRO A 146 10.51 -7.29 3.50
CA PRO A 146 9.57 -7.03 4.56
C PRO A 146 9.18 -8.29 5.35
N GLN A 147 8.86 -8.13 6.64
CA GLN A 147 8.49 -9.23 7.52
C GLN A 147 7.30 -10.07 7.04
N TRP A 148 6.35 -9.47 6.32
CA TRP A 148 5.16 -10.16 5.81
C TRP A 148 5.43 -11.09 4.63
N ILE A 149 6.66 -11.11 4.11
CA ILE A 149 7.07 -12.05 3.05
C ILE A 149 7.08 -13.49 3.57
N ASP A 150 7.15 -13.71 4.88
CA ASP A 150 7.08 -15.05 5.47
C ASP A 150 5.65 -15.62 5.56
N ASP A 151 4.61 -14.82 5.23
CA ASP A 151 3.23 -15.32 5.17
C ASP A 151 3.05 -16.32 4.04
N GLU A 152 2.40 -17.45 4.33
CA GLU A 152 2.25 -18.56 3.38
C GLU A 152 1.53 -18.14 2.08
N ALA A 153 0.50 -17.30 2.15
CA ALA A 153 -0.22 -16.86 0.96
C ALA A 153 0.64 -15.89 0.14
N VAL A 154 1.39 -15.01 0.82
CA VAL A 154 2.36 -14.12 0.15
C VAL A 154 3.43 -14.93 -0.59
N GLN A 155 4.05 -15.91 0.06
CA GLN A 155 5.06 -16.77 -0.57
C GLN A 155 4.49 -17.52 -1.78
N LYS A 156 3.29 -18.08 -1.64
CA LYS A 156 2.60 -18.76 -2.75
C LYS A 156 2.31 -17.83 -3.91
N SER A 157 1.88 -16.59 -3.64
CA SER A 157 1.64 -15.61 -4.71
C SER A 157 2.93 -15.30 -5.47
N LEU A 158 4.00 -14.96 -4.73
CA LEU A 158 5.30 -14.67 -5.35
C LEU A 158 5.82 -15.86 -6.17
N TYR A 159 5.70 -17.08 -5.64
CA TYR A 159 6.06 -18.29 -6.37
C TYR A 159 5.18 -18.51 -7.62
N ALA A 160 3.86 -18.31 -7.51
CA ALA A 160 2.94 -18.48 -8.63
C ALA A 160 3.30 -17.56 -9.80
N ASN A 161 3.74 -16.33 -9.52
CA ASN A 161 4.21 -15.39 -10.54
C ASN A 161 5.50 -15.88 -11.21
N VAL A 162 6.49 -16.35 -10.43
CA VAL A 162 7.75 -16.88 -10.96
C VAL A 162 7.54 -18.07 -11.91
N VAL A 163 6.58 -18.95 -11.60
CA VAL A 163 6.31 -20.15 -12.40
C VAL A 163 5.17 -19.94 -13.41
N ALA A 164 4.64 -18.70 -13.53
CA ALA A 164 3.49 -18.36 -14.36
C ALA A 164 2.30 -19.34 -14.21
N ASN A 165 1.97 -19.69 -12.97
CA ASN A 165 0.91 -20.65 -12.64
C ASN A 165 -0.43 -19.94 -12.44
N GLU A 166 -1.22 -19.84 -13.51
CA GLU A 166 -2.52 -19.17 -13.52
C GLU A 166 -3.55 -19.83 -12.60
N ASP A 167 -3.57 -21.17 -12.51
CA ASP A 167 -4.50 -21.90 -11.65
C ASP A 167 -4.26 -21.60 -10.17
N LEU A 168 -2.99 -21.52 -9.75
CA LEU A 168 -2.62 -21.19 -8.39
C LEU A 168 -2.94 -19.72 -8.07
N GLN A 169 -2.70 -18.80 -9.02
CA GLN A 169 -3.10 -17.40 -8.87
C GLN A 169 -4.61 -17.26 -8.70
N ALA A 170 -5.40 -17.94 -9.54
CA ALA A 170 -6.85 -17.94 -9.45
C ALA A 170 -7.35 -18.49 -8.11
N LEU A 171 -6.73 -19.57 -7.61
CA LEU A 171 -7.06 -20.13 -6.31
C LEU A 171 -6.76 -19.14 -5.17
N LEU A 172 -5.61 -18.47 -5.19
CA LEU A 172 -5.23 -17.48 -4.17
C LEU A 172 -6.18 -16.28 -4.16
N LEU A 173 -6.57 -15.80 -5.33
CA LEU A 173 -7.51 -14.68 -5.48
C LEU A 173 -8.95 -15.06 -5.10
N SER A 174 -9.33 -16.34 -5.22
CA SER A 174 -10.65 -16.82 -4.79
C SER A 174 -10.79 -16.89 -3.26
N GLY A 175 -9.67 -16.94 -2.54
CA GLY A 175 -9.65 -16.83 -1.09
C GLY A 175 -10.04 -15.41 -0.69
N HIS A 176 -11.14 -15.25 0.05
CA HIS A 176 -11.63 -13.96 0.53
C HIS A 176 -10.73 -13.42 1.66
N ASN A 177 -9.46 -13.17 1.35
CA ASN A 177 -8.42 -12.85 2.30
C ASN A 177 -8.25 -11.34 2.40
N VAL A 178 -8.37 -10.78 3.60
CA VAL A 178 -8.17 -9.35 3.87
C VAL A 178 -7.13 -9.15 4.95
N VAL A 179 -6.15 -8.27 4.69
CA VAL A 179 -5.22 -7.76 5.71
C VAL A 179 -5.65 -6.36 6.13
N ALA A 180 -5.62 -6.08 7.42
CA ALA A 180 -5.85 -4.77 7.98
C ALA A 180 -4.49 -4.15 8.37
N GLU A 181 -4.11 -3.08 7.70
CA GLU A 181 -2.93 -2.29 8.07
C GLU A 181 -3.25 -1.55 9.37
N LEU A 182 -2.57 -1.93 10.44
CA LEU A 182 -2.71 -1.34 11.77
C LEU A 182 -1.36 -0.75 12.19
N GLU A 183 -1.37 0.44 12.78
CA GLU A 183 -0.16 1.01 13.39
C GLU A 183 0.30 0.16 14.59
N GLU A 184 1.61 0.19 14.87
CA GLU A 184 2.35 -0.66 15.82
C GLU A 184 1.67 -0.81 17.20
N GLY A 185 1.12 0.28 17.76
CA GLY A 185 0.44 0.26 19.07
C GLY A 185 -0.92 -0.46 19.10
N THR A 186 -1.58 -0.63 17.96
CA THR A 186 -2.87 -1.34 17.87
C THR A 186 -2.70 -2.86 17.90
N LEU A 187 -1.60 -3.35 17.32
CA LEU A 187 -1.24 -4.77 17.33
C LEU A 187 -0.94 -5.28 18.74
N GLU A 188 -0.25 -4.48 19.56
CA GLU A 188 0.06 -4.84 20.94
C GLU A 188 -1.18 -4.93 21.83
N GLN A 189 -2.13 -3.99 21.68
CA GLN A 189 -3.39 -4.00 22.43
C GLN A 189 -4.30 -5.17 22.03
N THR A 190 -4.37 -5.49 20.73
CA THR A 190 -5.16 -6.63 20.22
C THR A 190 -4.53 -7.97 20.60
N ALA A 191 -3.20 -8.08 20.57
CA ALA A 191 -2.47 -9.26 21.05
C ALA A 191 -2.60 -9.46 22.57
N ALA A 192 -2.60 -8.39 23.36
CA ALA A 192 -2.83 -8.43 24.80
C ALA A 192 -4.27 -8.87 25.14
N ALA A 193 -5.28 -8.38 24.41
CA ALA A 193 -6.68 -8.79 24.56
C ALA A 193 -6.92 -10.27 24.18
N ALA A 194 -6.15 -10.80 23.22
CA ALA A 194 -6.21 -12.22 22.82
C ALA A 194 -5.49 -13.16 23.82
N ARG A 195 -4.44 -12.70 24.51
CA ARG A 195 -3.67 -13.47 25.51
C ARG A 195 -4.30 -13.51 26.91
N GLY A 196 -5.31 -12.68 27.18
CA GLY A 196 -6.05 -12.64 28.45
C GLY A 196 -7.19 -13.66 28.58
N ARG A 197 -7.25 -14.69 27.73
CA ARG A 197 -8.22 -15.78 27.79
C ARG A 197 -7.55 -17.13 27.99
#